data_AF-A0A948FG32-F1
#
_entry.id   AF-A0A948FG32-F1
#
_cell.length_a   1.000
_cell.length_b   1.000
_cell.length_c   1.000
_cell.angle_alpha   90.00
_cell.angle_beta   90.00
_cell.angle_gamma   90.00
#
_symmetry.space_group_name_H-M   'P 1'
#
loop_
_entity.id
_entity.type
_entity.pdbx_description
1 polymer ?
#
loop_
_entity_poly.entity_id
_entity_poly.type
_entity_poly.pdbx_seq_one_letter_code
_entity_poly.pdbx_strand_id
1 'polypeptide(L)'
;MKERYPSLMHGQDYDWVMIPDFPLPEGYNRQSAKLMFLIPNTYPHTGPDCFYVDVGLRLGNGEMPSNYNEHMSVPVGGAWGYFSWHPEIWQSADDINSGDNLLTFMRAVNLRLREAN
;
A
#
# COMPACT_ATOMS: atom_id res chain seq x y z
N MET A 1 10.01 3.07 9.51
CA MET A 1 9.43 3.28 8.16
C MET A 1 10.22 4.31 7.36
N LYS A 2 10.41 5.55 7.86
CA LYS A 2 11.22 6.59 7.17
C LYS A 2 12.68 6.20 6.86
N GLU A 3 13.34 5.43 7.72
CA GLU A 3 14.69 4.94 7.43
C GLU A 3 14.75 4.04 6.18
N ARG A 4 13.68 3.28 5.92
CA ARG A 4 13.57 2.40 4.75
C ARG A 4 13.04 3.11 3.51
N TYR A 5 12.22 4.13 3.71
CA TYR A 5 11.60 4.94 2.65
C TYR A 5 11.85 6.42 2.95
N PRO A 6 13.05 6.95 2.66
CA PRO A 6 13.41 8.33 3.00
C PRO A 6 12.60 9.38 2.22
N SER A 7 12.11 8.99 1.04
CA SER A 7 11.24 9.76 0.15
C SER A 7 9.76 9.73 0.56
N LEU A 8 9.41 9.05 1.66
CA LEU A 8 8.03 8.90 2.11
C LEU A 8 7.39 10.27 2.37
N MET A 9 6.22 10.44 1.78
CA MET A 9 5.32 11.58 1.96
C MET A 9 4.10 11.13 2.78
N HIS A 10 3.47 12.07 3.46
CA HIS A 10 2.21 11.84 4.15
C HIS A 10 1.33 13.08 4.07
N GLY A 11 0.03 12.89 4.25
CA GLY A 11 -0.91 14.00 4.35
C GLY A 11 -0.63 14.87 5.57
N GLN A 12 -1.08 16.13 5.51
CA GLN A 12 -0.90 17.08 6.61
C GLN A 12 -1.54 16.56 7.90
N ASP A 13 -2.67 15.88 7.78
CA ASP A 13 -3.43 15.32 8.90
C ASP A 13 -3.12 13.83 9.14
N TYR A 14 -2.05 13.30 8.53
CA TYR A 14 -1.69 11.87 8.57
C TYR A 14 -2.82 10.93 8.11
N ASP A 15 -3.62 11.40 7.16
CA ASP A 15 -4.75 10.70 6.54
C ASP A 15 -4.31 9.77 5.39
N TRP A 16 -3.08 9.92 4.90
CA TRP A 16 -2.47 9.03 3.91
C TRP A 16 -0.95 9.01 4.02
N VAL A 17 -0.35 7.96 3.47
CA VAL A 17 1.09 7.80 3.29
C VAL A 17 1.35 7.43 1.83
N MET A 18 2.37 8.03 1.23
CA MET A 18 2.83 7.74 -0.13
C MET A 18 4.34 7.50 -0.15
N ILE A 19 4.77 6.47 -0.89
CA ILE A 19 6.16 6.14 -1.18
C ILE A 19 6.33 6.24 -2.69
N PRO A 20 7.04 7.26 -3.21
CA PRO A 20 7.06 7.54 -4.65
C PRO A 20 7.86 6.51 -5.47
N ASP A 21 8.79 5.81 -4.85
CA ASP A 21 9.75 4.88 -5.46
C ASP A 21 9.72 3.51 -4.74
N PHE A 22 8.52 2.98 -4.46
CA PHE A 22 8.39 1.69 -3.81
C PHE A 22 8.93 0.57 -4.71
N PRO A 23 9.92 -0.24 -4.26
CA PRO A 23 10.47 -1.32 -5.06
C PRO A 23 9.46 -2.45 -5.19
N LEU A 24 9.13 -2.81 -6.43
CA LEU A 24 8.26 -3.94 -6.73
C LEU A 24 9.05 -5.26 -6.67
N PRO A 25 8.40 -6.37 -6.31
CA PRO A 25 8.97 -7.69 -6.49
C PRO A 25 9.35 -7.97 -7.95
N GLU A 26 10.19 -8.96 -8.19
CA GLU A 26 10.42 -9.45 -9.55
C GLU A 26 9.12 -9.99 -10.16
N GLY A 27 9.03 -9.92 -11.49
CA GLY A 27 7.88 -10.42 -12.24
C GLY A 27 6.84 -9.35 -12.63
N TYR A 28 7.01 -8.10 -12.21
CA TYR A 28 6.22 -6.98 -12.73
C TYR A 28 6.83 -6.35 -13.99
N ASN A 29 6.03 -5.60 -14.73
CA ASN A 29 6.44 -4.86 -15.94
C ASN A 29 7.36 -3.65 -15.67
N ARG A 30 7.70 -3.37 -14.40
CA ARG A 30 8.60 -2.30 -13.94
C ARG A 30 9.17 -2.64 -12.57
N GLN A 31 10.28 -2.01 -12.23
CA GLN A 31 11.03 -2.29 -10.99
C GLN A 31 10.52 -1.51 -9.77
N SER A 32 9.82 -0.40 -9.99
CA SER A 32 9.24 0.42 -8.92
C SER A 32 7.92 1.07 -9.36
N ALA A 33 7.14 1.49 -8.38
CA ALA A 33 5.93 2.27 -8.58
C ALA A 33 5.73 3.24 -7.40
N LYS A 34 4.91 4.27 -7.59
CA LYS A 34 4.33 4.94 -6.44
C LYS A 34 3.45 3.94 -5.71
N LEU A 35 3.53 3.96 -4.39
CA LEU A 35 2.65 3.20 -3.51
C LEU A 35 2.00 4.17 -2.53
N MET A 36 0.69 4.05 -2.33
CA MET A 36 -0.03 4.87 -1.37
C MET A 36 -1.03 4.03 -0.60
N PHE A 37 -1.33 4.41 0.64
CA PHE A 37 -2.48 3.90 1.38
C PHE A 37 -3.09 5.01 2.23
N LEU A 38 -4.38 4.86 2.51
CA LEU A 38 -5.12 5.77 3.38
C LEU A 38 -5.07 5.27 4.82
N ILE A 39 -5.00 6.19 5.77
CA ILE A 39 -5.02 5.91 7.20
C ILE A 39 -6.45 6.21 7.69
N PRO A 40 -7.17 5.22 8.24
CA PRO A 40 -8.51 5.47 8.80
C PRO A 40 -8.46 6.46 9.95
N ASN A 41 -9.50 7.27 10.11
CA ASN A 41 -9.64 8.18 11.26
C ASN A 41 -9.75 7.44 12.61
N THR A 42 -10.10 6.15 12.59
CA THR A 42 -10.15 5.26 13.75
C THR A 42 -8.83 4.55 14.04
N TYR A 43 -7.76 4.81 13.27
CA TYR A 43 -6.43 4.29 13.56
C TYR A 43 -5.96 4.72 14.98
N PRO A 44 -5.36 3.83 15.80
CA PRO A 44 -4.91 2.49 15.45
C PRO A 44 -5.99 1.39 15.59
N HIS A 45 -7.20 1.65 16.06
CA HIS A 45 -8.22 0.61 16.25
C HIS A 45 -8.66 -0.06 14.94
N THR A 46 -8.60 0.65 13.81
CA THR A 46 -8.79 0.08 12.47
C THR A 46 -7.54 0.31 11.62
N GLY A 47 -7.07 -0.77 10.99
CA GLY A 47 -5.93 -0.72 10.07
C GLY A 47 -6.30 -0.19 8.69
N PRO A 48 -5.31 0.22 7.88
CA PRO A 48 -5.52 0.49 6.47
C PRO A 48 -6.06 -0.75 5.72
N ASP A 49 -6.82 -0.50 4.66
CA ASP A 49 -7.71 -1.51 4.07
C ASP A 49 -7.45 -1.80 2.58
N CYS A 50 -6.84 -0.84 1.89
CA CYS A 50 -6.44 -0.94 0.49
C CYS A 50 -5.13 -0.21 0.31
N PHE A 51 -4.40 -0.57 -0.74
CA PHE A 51 -3.27 0.21 -1.21
C PHE A 51 -3.38 0.48 -2.70
N TYR A 52 -2.74 1.56 -3.11
CA TYR A 52 -2.83 2.16 -4.41
C TYR A 52 -1.45 2.23 -5.05
N VAL A 53 -1.41 2.09 -6.36
CA VAL A 53 -0.20 2.21 -7.18
C VAL A 53 -0.48 3.02 -8.43
N ASP A 54 0.55 3.51 -9.12
CA ASP A 54 0.33 4.11 -10.45
C ASP A 54 -0.40 3.12 -11.37
N VAL A 55 -1.29 3.64 -12.22
CA VAL A 55 -1.96 2.84 -13.27
C VAL A 55 -0.95 2.17 -14.22
N GLY A 56 -1.41 1.17 -14.96
CA GLY A 56 -0.61 0.42 -15.92
C GLY A 56 0.26 -0.67 -15.30
N LEU A 57 -0.01 -1.08 -14.04
CA LEU A 57 0.74 -2.17 -13.42
C LEU A 57 0.33 -3.49 -14.08
N ARG A 58 1.30 -4.21 -14.61
CA ARG A 58 1.11 -5.52 -15.22
C ARG A 58 2.18 -6.48 -14.72
N LEU A 59 1.89 -7.76 -14.81
CA LEU A 59 2.89 -8.81 -14.69
C LEU A 59 3.79 -8.80 -15.92
N GLY A 60 4.92 -9.52 -15.86
CA GLY A 60 5.92 -9.57 -16.92
C GLY A 60 5.39 -10.22 -18.21
N ASN A 61 4.32 -11.01 -18.09
CA ASN A 61 3.57 -11.58 -19.21
C ASN A 61 2.51 -10.62 -19.81
N GLY A 62 2.34 -9.43 -19.23
CA GLY A 62 1.37 -8.41 -19.66
C GLY A 62 -0.02 -8.52 -19.04
N GLU A 63 -0.29 -9.53 -18.20
CA GLU A 63 -1.56 -9.69 -17.51
C GLU A 63 -1.72 -8.71 -16.33
N MET A 64 -2.96 -8.49 -15.89
CA MET A 64 -3.21 -7.75 -14.66
C MET A 64 -2.92 -8.64 -13.43
N PRO A 65 -2.26 -8.10 -12.39
CA PRO A 65 -2.10 -8.82 -11.13
C PRO A 65 -3.46 -9.21 -10.52
N SER A 66 -3.51 -10.29 -9.75
CA SER A 66 -4.77 -10.68 -9.10
C SER A 66 -5.24 -9.65 -8.05
N ASN A 67 -6.55 -9.43 -7.97
CA ASN A 67 -7.20 -8.41 -7.11
C ASN A 67 -6.75 -6.97 -7.37
N TYR A 68 -6.22 -6.69 -8.56
CA TYR A 68 -5.87 -5.36 -9.04
C TYR A 68 -6.97 -4.79 -9.94
N ASN A 69 -7.29 -3.52 -9.75
CA ASN A 69 -8.18 -2.75 -10.63
C ASN A 69 -7.58 -1.37 -10.90
N GLU A 70 -8.01 -0.71 -11.97
CA GLU A 70 -7.50 0.61 -12.39
C GLU A 70 -8.55 1.71 -12.28
N HIS A 71 -8.08 2.96 -12.38
CA HIS A 71 -8.89 4.18 -12.38
C HIS A 71 -9.66 4.48 -11.10
N MET A 72 -9.09 4.12 -9.93
CA MET A 72 -9.61 4.62 -8.67
C MET A 72 -9.24 6.08 -8.44
N SER A 73 -10.25 6.82 -7.97
CA SER A 73 -10.09 8.19 -7.48
C SER A 73 -9.76 8.16 -6.00
N VAL A 74 -8.72 8.91 -5.62
CA VAL A 74 -8.24 9.03 -4.25
C VAL A 74 -8.12 10.52 -3.88
N PRO A 75 -8.11 10.88 -2.58
CA PRO A 75 -8.07 12.28 -2.14
C PRO A 75 -6.89 13.10 -2.69
N VAL A 76 -5.76 12.47 -2.99
CA VAL A 76 -4.56 13.14 -3.53
C VAL A 76 -4.64 13.45 -5.05
N GLY A 77 -5.75 13.10 -5.70
CA GLY A 77 -5.96 13.30 -7.13
C GLY A 77 -5.20 12.31 -8.03
N GLY A 78 -5.48 12.38 -9.33
CA GLY A 78 -4.94 11.47 -10.34
C GLY A 78 -5.72 10.16 -10.48
N ALA A 79 -5.25 9.30 -11.39
CA ALA A 79 -5.79 7.96 -11.60
C ALA A 79 -4.84 6.94 -10.98
N TRP A 80 -5.39 6.06 -10.14
CA TRP A 80 -4.62 5.05 -9.43
C TRP A 80 -5.13 3.65 -9.74
N GLY A 81 -4.22 2.70 -9.81
CA GLY A 81 -4.56 1.30 -9.60
C GLY A 81 -4.73 1.03 -8.11
N TYR A 82 -5.58 0.08 -7.74
CA TYR A 82 -5.76 -0.31 -6.35
C TYR A 82 -5.82 -1.82 -6.20
N PHE A 83 -5.35 -2.29 -5.05
CA PHE A 83 -5.50 -3.66 -4.58
C PHE A 83 -6.46 -3.67 -3.39
N SER A 84 -7.52 -4.47 -3.49
CA SER A 84 -8.40 -4.75 -2.34
C SER A 84 -7.66 -5.74 -1.44
N TRP A 85 -7.18 -5.28 -0.28
CA TRP A 85 -6.44 -6.13 0.64
C TRP A 85 -6.69 -5.78 2.10
N HIS A 86 -7.58 -6.55 2.69
CA HIS A 86 -7.97 -6.47 4.08
C HIS A 86 -7.05 -7.39 4.90
N PRO A 87 -6.28 -6.89 5.89
CA PRO A 87 -5.64 -7.76 6.87
C PRO A 87 -6.75 -8.56 7.58
N GLU A 88 -6.71 -9.90 7.52
CA GLU A 88 -7.80 -10.75 8.07
C GLU A 88 -8.04 -10.53 9.57
N ILE A 89 -6.99 -10.16 10.31
CA ILE A 89 -7.04 -9.82 11.72
C ILE A 89 -6.15 -8.59 11.94
N TRP A 90 -6.71 -7.51 12.45
CA TRP A 90 -5.98 -6.32 12.89
C TRP A 90 -6.10 -6.18 14.41
N GLN A 91 -4.98 -6.23 15.12
CA GLN A 91 -4.93 -6.15 16.59
C GLN A 91 -4.12 -4.95 17.04
N SER A 92 -4.79 -3.82 17.28
CA SER A 92 -4.14 -2.65 17.88
C SER A 92 -3.79 -2.92 19.35
N ALA A 93 -2.65 -2.39 19.81
CA ALA A 93 -2.27 -2.39 21.22
C ALA A 93 -1.69 -1.03 21.62
N ASP A 94 -1.71 -0.73 22.93
CA ASP A 94 -1.17 0.52 23.46
C ASP A 94 0.36 0.63 23.29
N ASP A 95 1.06 -0.50 23.36
CA ASP A 95 2.49 -0.57 23.00
C ASP A 95 2.64 -0.87 21.50
N ILE A 96 3.29 0.05 20.80
CA ILE A 96 3.62 -0.02 19.36
C ILE A 96 4.36 -1.30 18.96
N ASN A 97 5.07 -1.93 19.89
CA ASN A 97 5.81 -3.18 19.64
C ASN A 97 4.94 -4.44 19.75
N SER A 98 3.75 -4.31 20.32
CA SER A 98 2.85 -5.44 20.65
C SER A 98 1.59 -5.51 19.79
N GLY A 99 1.26 -4.42 19.09
CA GLY A 99 0.08 -4.32 18.24
C GLY A 99 0.41 -4.09 16.77
N ASP A 100 -0.56 -4.39 15.91
CA ASP A 100 -0.52 -4.06 14.49
C ASP A 100 -0.45 -2.56 14.28
N ASN A 101 0.41 -2.17 13.36
CA ASN A 101 0.68 -0.79 13.03
C ASN A 101 1.02 -0.68 11.53
N LEU A 102 1.32 0.54 11.07
CA LEU A 102 1.61 0.77 9.65
C LEU A 102 2.80 -0.04 9.11
N LEU A 103 3.74 -0.51 9.96
CA LEU A 103 4.79 -1.43 9.53
C LEU A 103 4.23 -2.83 9.23
N THR A 104 3.28 -3.31 10.04
CA THR A 104 2.56 -4.57 9.74
C THR A 104 1.82 -4.44 8.41
N PHE A 105 1.11 -3.34 8.20
CA PHE A 105 0.43 -3.09 6.93
C PHE A 105 1.39 -3.09 5.73
N MET A 106 2.54 -2.40 5.84
CA MET A 106 3.55 -2.40 4.77
C MET A 106 4.15 -3.78 4.48
N ARG A 107 4.25 -4.66 5.48
CA ARG A 107 4.65 -6.05 5.26
C ARG A 107 3.57 -6.81 4.49
N ALA A 108 2.30 -6.60 4.82
CA ALA A 108 1.16 -7.20 4.13
C ALA A 108 1.08 -6.74 2.66
N VAL A 109 1.31 -5.46 2.39
CA VAL A 109 1.42 -4.92 1.02
C VAL A 109 2.49 -5.66 0.21
N ASN A 110 3.70 -5.82 0.77
CA ASN A 110 4.78 -6.52 0.09
C ASN A 110 4.48 -8.01 -0.12
N LEU A 111 3.78 -8.67 0.82
CA LEU A 111 3.32 -10.05 0.65
C LEU A 111 2.29 -10.13 -0.49
N ARG A 112 1.29 -9.25 -0.49
CA ARG A 112 0.27 -9.20 -1.54
C ARG A 112 0.88 -9.01 -2.93
N LEU A 113 1.84 -8.09 -3.07
CA LEU A 113 2.52 -7.87 -4.34
C LEU A 113 3.32 -9.10 -4.80
N ARG A 114 3.81 -9.94 -3.88
CA ARG A 114 4.49 -11.20 -4.26
C ARG A 114 3.51 -12.29 -4.66
N GLU A 115 2.35 -12.36 -4.01
CA GLU A 115 1.29 -13.34 -4.34
C GLU A 115 0.57 -13.02 -5.64
N ALA A 116 0.50 -11.74 -6.02
CA ALA A 116 -0.23 -11.30 -7.20
C ALA A 116 0.53 -11.49 -8.52
N ASN A 117 1.81 -11.87 -8.45
CA ASN A 117 2.70 -12.22 -9.57
C ASN A 117 2.83 -13.72 -9.72
#